data_AF-A0A4Y6RI26-F1
#
_entry.id   AF-A0A4Y6RI26-F1
#
_cell.length_a   1.000
_cell.length_b   1.000
_cell.length_c   1.000
_cell.angle_alpha   90.00
_cell.angle_beta   90.00
_cell.angle_gamma   90.00
#
_symmetry.space_group_name_H-M   'P 1'
#
loop_
_entity.id
_entity.type
_entity.pdbx_description
1 polymer ?
#
loop_
_entity_poly.entity_id
_entity_poly.type
_entity_poly.pdbx_seq_one_letter_code
_entity_poly.pdbx_strand_id
1 'polypeptide(L)'
;MHMPIQFDTLDYAKRLASAGVPTQQAEAHAAALGDVLGSAVVVHGELAALARNLLGEIKLVAQRVDTRVGALDVKIDAQEQKLDSRIDTLEQKLDSRIDTLEQKLDSRIDALEQKFDSRIDALEQQFDARFDHSEQKFDARLERLDLRHGADMKHVYWMMSTLILLNLGILSKLMLQ
;
A
#
# COMPACT_ATOMS: atom_id res chain seq x y z
N MET A 1 -17.79 10.31 -65.56
CA MET A 1 -17.58 10.53 -67.01
C MET A 1 -17.81 12.01 -67.28
N HIS A 2 -16.75 12.79 -67.43
CA HIS A 2 -16.86 14.15 -67.94
C HIS A 2 -16.46 14.08 -69.42
N MET A 3 -17.45 14.08 -70.30
CA MET A 3 -17.22 14.03 -71.73
C MET A 3 -16.79 15.44 -72.14
N PRO A 4 -15.56 15.64 -72.67
CA PRO A 4 -15.14 16.96 -73.11
C PRO A 4 -16.09 17.39 -74.23
N ILE A 5 -16.76 18.53 -74.04
CA ILE A 5 -17.57 19.15 -75.08
C ILE A 5 -16.57 19.63 -76.14
N GLN A 6 -16.40 18.89 -77.22
CA GLN A 6 -15.58 19.34 -78.34
C GLN A 6 -16.34 20.45 -79.07
N PHE A 7 -15.89 21.70 -78.89
CA PHE A 7 -16.41 22.83 -79.64
C PHE A 7 -15.73 22.88 -81.01
N ASP A 8 -16.47 22.55 -82.06
CA ASP A 8 -15.99 22.67 -83.43
C ASP A 8 -16.17 24.13 -83.90
N THR A 9 -15.08 24.88 -83.80
CA THR A 9 -15.00 26.27 -84.23
C THR A 9 -15.40 26.47 -85.70
N LEU A 10 -15.13 25.48 -86.56
CA LEU A 10 -15.40 25.56 -88.00
C LEU A 10 -16.89 25.31 -88.31
N ASP A 11 -17.50 24.32 -87.66
CA ASP A 11 -18.95 24.08 -87.80
C ASP A 11 -19.77 25.24 -87.24
N TYR A 12 -19.35 25.81 -86.11
CA TYR A 12 -20.00 26.97 -85.49
C TYR A 12 -19.92 28.22 -86.37
N ALA A 13 -18.75 28.52 -86.95
CA ALA A 13 -18.58 29.63 -87.89
C ALA A 13 -19.46 29.48 -89.15
N LYS A 14 -19.55 28.27 -89.71
CA LYS A 14 -20.41 27.98 -90.88
C LYS A 14 -21.89 28.19 -90.56
N ARG A 15 -22.34 27.77 -89.38
CA ARG A 15 -23.72 27.97 -88.91
C ARG A 15 -24.06 29.46 -88.76
N LEU A 16 -23.15 30.26 -88.17
CA LEU A 16 -23.30 31.72 -88.05
C LEU A 16 -23.38 32.40 -89.42
N ALA A 17 -22.52 32.02 -90.35
CA ALA A 17 -22.52 32.56 -91.71
C ALA A 17 -23.83 32.22 -92.46
N SER A 18 -24.33 30.99 -92.30
CA SER A 18 -25.62 30.57 -92.87
C SER A 18 -26.83 31.29 -92.26
N ALA A 19 -26.69 31.84 -91.04
CA ALA A 19 -27.70 32.64 -90.36
C ALA A 19 -27.64 34.15 -90.72
N GLY A 20 -26.76 34.54 -91.65
CA GLY A 20 -26.66 35.92 -92.16
C GLY A 20 -25.60 36.80 -91.48
N VAL A 21 -24.76 36.25 -90.60
CA VAL A 21 -23.61 36.98 -90.05
C VAL A 21 -22.49 37.03 -91.10
N PRO A 22 -21.85 38.19 -91.36
CA PRO A 22 -20.70 38.28 -92.26
C PRO A 22 -19.61 37.28 -91.89
N THR A 23 -19.03 36.61 -92.89
CA THR A 23 -18.09 35.50 -92.68
C THR A 23 -16.94 35.84 -91.73
N GLN A 24 -16.39 37.04 -91.88
CA GLN A 24 -15.29 37.53 -91.04
C GLN A 24 -15.71 37.75 -89.57
N GLN A 25 -16.97 38.15 -89.33
CA GLN A 25 -17.54 38.25 -87.98
C GLN A 25 -17.89 36.88 -87.40
N ALA A 26 -18.41 35.96 -88.24
CA ALA A 26 -18.71 34.58 -87.83
C ALA A 26 -17.46 33.83 -87.37
N GLU A 27 -16.34 33.97 -88.09
CA GLU A 27 -15.03 33.42 -87.73
C GLU A 27 -14.49 34.05 -86.44
N ALA A 28 -14.57 35.38 -86.29
CA ALA A 28 -14.12 36.06 -85.08
C ALA A 28 -14.91 35.65 -83.83
N HIS A 29 -16.24 35.50 -83.95
CA HIS A 29 -17.09 35.00 -82.86
C HIS A 29 -16.78 33.54 -82.51
N ALA A 30 -16.55 32.70 -83.52
CA ALA A 30 -16.18 31.31 -83.29
C ALA A 30 -14.83 31.19 -82.58
N ALA A 31 -13.83 31.96 -83.00
CA ALA A 31 -12.52 32.00 -82.38
C ALA A 31 -12.59 32.47 -80.91
N ALA A 32 -13.29 33.58 -80.63
CA ALA A 32 -13.45 34.09 -79.27
C ALA A 32 -14.17 33.09 -78.33
N LEU A 33 -15.21 32.41 -78.83
CA LEU A 33 -15.91 31.38 -78.07
C LEU A 33 -15.04 30.12 -77.87
N GLY A 34 -14.26 29.74 -78.89
CA GLY A 34 -13.28 28.66 -78.80
C GLY A 34 -12.19 28.93 -77.76
N ASP A 35 -11.68 30.16 -77.68
CA ASP A 35 -10.70 30.57 -76.65
C ASP A 35 -11.29 30.50 -75.23
N VAL A 36 -12.53 30.98 -75.04
CA VAL A 36 -13.23 30.92 -73.75
C VAL A 36 -13.49 29.47 -73.33
N LEU A 37 -13.97 28.61 -74.25
CA LEU A 37 -14.25 27.20 -73.97
C LEU A 37 -12.96 26.40 -73.77
N GLY A 38 -11.88 26.72 -74.50
CA GLY A 38 -10.55 26.12 -74.29
C GLY A 38 -10.00 26.43 -72.90
N SER A 39 -10.14 27.68 -72.44
CA SER A 39 -9.81 28.10 -71.07
C SER A 39 -10.61 27.33 -70.01
N ALA A 40 -11.93 27.18 -70.19
CA ALA A 40 -12.79 26.44 -69.27
C ALA A 40 -12.40 24.95 -69.15
N VAL A 41 -11.99 24.32 -70.26
CA VAL A 41 -11.51 22.92 -70.28
C VAL A 41 -10.18 22.77 -69.53
N VAL A 42 -9.26 23.73 -69.66
CA VAL A 42 -7.99 23.76 -68.91
C VAL A 42 -8.26 23.84 -67.39
N VAL A 43 -9.16 24.73 -66.96
CA VAL A 43 -9.55 24.86 -65.55
C VAL A 43 -10.16 23.57 -64.99
N HIS A 44 -10.96 22.84 -65.78
CA HIS A 44 -11.46 21.52 -65.36
C HIS A 44 -10.35 20.48 -65.21
N GLY A 45 -9.34 20.51 -66.08
CA GLY A 45 -8.15 19.65 -65.97
C GLY A 45 -7.34 19.94 -64.69
N GLU A 46 -7.13 21.22 -64.38
CA GLU A 46 -6.46 21.68 -63.16
C GLU A 46 -7.24 21.29 -61.90
N LEU A 47 -8.57 21.46 -61.90
CA LEU A 47 -9.43 21.07 -60.78
C LEU A 47 -9.38 19.54 -60.55
N ALA A 48 -9.38 18.75 -61.63
CA ALA A 48 -9.24 17.29 -61.54
C ALA A 48 -7.84 16.86 -61.06
N ALA A 49 -6.79 17.61 -61.39
CA ALA A 49 -5.45 17.38 -60.84
C ALA A 49 -5.40 17.72 -59.34
N LEU A 50 -5.96 18.87 -58.94
CA LEU A 50 -6.05 19.30 -57.54
C LEU A 50 -6.84 18.29 -56.69
N ALA A 51 -7.98 17.81 -57.18
CA ALA A 51 -8.79 16.81 -56.49
C ALA A 51 -8.00 15.50 -56.26
N ARG A 52 -7.23 15.04 -57.26
CA ARG A 52 -6.36 13.86 -57.12
C ARG A 52 -5.24 14.09 -56.11
N ASN A 53 -4.63 15.26 -56.12
CA ASN A 53 -3.57 15.61 -55.17
C ASN A 53 -4.11 15.65 -53.73
N LEU A 54 -5.23 16.34 -53.50
CA LEU A 54 -5.90 16.40 -52.19
C LEU A 54 -6.28 15.01 -51.68
N LEU A 55 -6.83 14.15 -52.53
CA LEU A 55 -7.17 12.77 -52.15
C LEU A 55 -5.92 11.98 -51.75
N GLY A 56 -4.80 12.20 -52.45
CA GLY A 56 -3.50 11.62 -52.12
C GLY A 56 -2.99 12.11 -50.75
N GLU A 57 -3.02 13.41 -50.49
CA GLU A 57 -2.63 13.98 -49.21
C GLU A 57 -3.50 13.48 -48.05
N ILE A 58 -4.82 13.44 -48.23
CA ILE A 58 -5.75 12.89 -47.23
C ILE A 58 -5.40 11.44 -46.91
N LYS A 59 -5.11 10.62 -47.93
CA LYS A 59 -4.72 9.22 -47.74
C LYS A 59 -3.40 9.10 -46.97
N LEU A 60 -2.42 9.94 -47.27
CA LEU A 60 -1.13 9.98 -46.55
C LEU A 60 -1.32 10.42 -45.10
N VAL A 61 -2.16 11.42 -44.85
CA VAL A 61 -2.47 11.88 -43.49
C VAL A 61 -3.19 10.77 -42.71
N ALA A 62 -4.16 10.09 -43.31
CA ALA A 62 -4.86 8.96 -42.69
C ALA A 62 -3.88 7.85 -42.28
N GLN A 63 -3.00 7.42 -43.19
CA GLN A 63 -1.97 6.42 -42.89
C GLN A 63 -1.03 6.86 -41.76
N ARG A 64 -0.64 8.14 -41.74
CA ARG A 64 0.21 8.69 -40.68
C ARG A 64 -0.51 8.71 -39.33
N VAL A 65 -1.81 9.00 -39.31
CA VAL A 65 -2.64 8.93 -38.11
C VAL A 65 -2.74 7.49 -37.62
N ASP A 66 -3.09 6.54 -38.48
CA ASP A 66 -3.18 5.11 -38.12
C ASP A 66 -1.87 4.59 -37.53
N THR A 67 -0.74 4.95 -38.15
CA THR A 67 0.60 4.57 -37.65
C THR A 67 0.87 5.18 -36.27
N ARG A 68 0.48 6.44 -36.05
CA ARG A 68 0.65 7.11 -34.76
C ARG A 68 -0.26 6.54 -33.68
N VAL A 69 -1.50 6.19 -34.03
CA VAL A 69 -2.45 5.54 -33.12
C VAL A 69 -1.91 4.17 -32.71
N GLY A 70 -1.51 3.33 -33.66
CA GLY A 70 -0.90 2.03 -33.33
C GLY A 70 0.38 2.16 -32.49
N ALA A 71 1.20 3.19 -32.73
CA ALA A 71 2.37 3.46 -31.90
C ALA A 71 2.01 3.94 -30.47
N LEU A 72 0.85 4.58 -30.29
CA LEU A 72 0.34 4.95 -28.97
C LEU A 72 -0.23 3.73 -28.24
N ASP A 73 -0.96 2.87 -28.93
CA ASP A 73 -1.49 1.61 -28.35
C ASP A 73 -0.35 0.77 -27.78
N VAL A 74 0.71 0.54 -28.57
CA VAL A 74 1.91 -0.18 -28.10
C VAL A 74 2.57 0.49 -26.89
N LYS A 75 2.58 1.82 -26.83
CA LYS A 75 3.13 2.55 -25.67
C LYS A 75 2.25 2.43 -24.44
N ILE A 76 0.93 2.42 -24.61
CA ILE A 76 -0.03 2.23 -23.53
C ILE A 76 0.13 0.82 -22.96
N ASP A 77 0.14 -0.22 -23.81
CA ASP A 77 0.35 -1.61 -23.39
C ASP A 77 1.66 -1.77 -22.61
N ALA A 78 2.76 -1.15 -23.09
CA ALA A 78 4.04 -1.18 -22.40
C ALA A 78 4.02 -0.43 -21.05
N GLN A 79 3.21 0.63 -20.93
CA GLN A 79 3.02 1.34 -19.66
C GLN A 79 2.16 0.53 -18.69
N GLU A 80 1.12 -0.15 -19.16
CA GLU A 80 0.29 -1.04 -18.35
C GLU A 80 1.12 -2.19 -17.76
N GLN A 81 1.89 -2.91 -18.59
CA GLN A 81 2.79 -3.97 -18.12
C GLN A 81 3.84 -3.46 -17.10
N LYS A 82 4.33 -2.23 -17.29
CA LYS A 82 5.24 -1.59 -16.34
C LYS A 82 4.56 -1.23 -15.02
N LEU A 83 3.27 -0.87 -15.05
CA LEU A 83 2.51 -0.61 -13.84
C LEU A 83 2.20 -1.91 -13.09
N ASP A 84 1.77 -2.96 -13.80
CA ASP A 84 1.50 -4.28 -13.21
C ASP A 84 2.74 -4.83 -12.49
N SER A 85 3.89 -4.85 -13.18
CA SER A 85 5.16 -5.28 -12.56
C SER A 85 5.58 -4.45 -11.34
N ARG A 86 5.25 -3.15 -11.32
CA ARG A 86 5.50 -2.29 -10.14
C ARG A 86 4.54 -2.61 -9.01
N ILE A 87 3.29 -2.94 -9.31
CA ILE A 87 2.30 -3.36 -8.32
C ILE A 87 2.75 -4.68 -7.69
N ASP A 88 3.09 -5.69 -8.49
CA ASP A 88 3.59 -6.99 -8.00
C ASP A 88 4.82 -6.82 -7.08
N THR A 89 5.75 -5.95 -7.48
CA THR A 89 6.95 -5.65 -6.68
C THR A 89 6.59 -4.97 -5.34
N LEU A 90 5.58 -4.09 -5.34
CA LEU A 90 5.12 -3.42 -4.13
C LEU A 90 4.39 -4.38 -3.20
N GLU A 91 3.57 -5.28 -3.73
CA GLU A 91 2.89 -6.33 -2.98
C GLU A 91 3.91 -7.25 -2.28
N GLN A 92 4.88 -7.79 -3.02
CA GLN A 92 5.95 -8.63 -2.45
C GLN A 92 6.74 -7.90 -1.35
N LYS A 93 7.00 -6.60 -1.54
CA LYS A 93 7.70 -5.78 -0.54
C LYS A 93 6.84 -5.52 0.70
N LEU A 94 5.53 -5.40 0.54
CA LEU A 94 4.61 -5.25 1.68
C LEU A 94 4.52 -6.55 2.46
N ASP A 95 4.36 -7.69 1.80
CA ASP A 95 4.31 -9.02 2.44
C ASP A 95 5.59 -9.28 3.24
N SER A 96 6.77 -9.07 2.63
CA SER A 96 8.05 -9.23 3.33
C SER A 96 8.20 -8.30 4.55
N ARG A 97 7.63 -7.09 4.49
CA ARG A 97 7.64 -6.17 5.64
C ARG A 97 6.68 -6.62 6.74
N ILE A 98 5.55 -7.21 6.39
CA ILE A 98 4.59 -7.79 7.34
C ILE A 98 5.26 -8.96 8.07
N ASP A 99 5.83 -9.93 7.34
CA ASP A 99 6.54 -11.07 7.93
C ASP A 99 7.65 -10.63 8.90
N THR A 100 8.42 -9.61 8.51
CA THR A 100 9.49 -9.05 9.35
C THR A 100 8.92 -8.40 10.63
N LEU A 101 7.78 -7.74 10.54
CA LEU A 101 7.12 -7.12 11.69
C LEU A 101 6.55 -8.18 12.64
N GLU A 102 5.94 -9.24 12.11
CA GLU A 102 5.42 -10.36 12.88
C GLU A 102 6.54 -11.05 13.67
N GLN A 103 7.64 -11.44 13.00
CA GLN A 103 8.80 -12.04 13.68
C GLN A 103 9.38 -11.14 14.79
N LYS A 104 9.39 -9.82 14.55
CA LYS A 104 9.86 -8.86 15.56
C LYS A 104 8.90 -8.73 16.73
N LEU A 105 7.59 -8.84 16.51
CA LEU A 105 6.60 -8.84 17.58
C LEU A 105 6.71 -10.12 18.40
N ASP A 106 6.80 -11.29 17.78
CA ASP A 106 6.98 -12.58 18.46
C ASP A 106 8.23 -12.55 19.34
N SER A 107 9.37 -12.14 18.77
CA SER A 107 10.62 -12.01 19.54
C SER A 107 10.52 -11.06 20.74
N ARG A 108 9.68 -10.02 20.65
CA ARG A 108 9.46 -9.08 21.77
C ARG A 108 8.52 -9.66 22.83
N ILE A 109 7.55 -10.47 22.41
CA ILE A 109 6.65 -11.20 23.32
C ILE A 109 7.47 -12.21 24.11
N ASP A 110 8.26 -13.05 23.44
CA ASP A 110 9.13 -14.04 24.09
C ASP A 110 10.07 -13.38 25.12
N ALA A 111 10.68 -12.25 24.75
CA ALA A 111 11.56 -11.52 25.64
C ALA A 111 10.83 -10.91 26.85
N LEU A 112 9.56 -10.52 26.69
CA LEU A 112 8.73 -10.03 27.79
C LEU A 112 8.29 -11.18 28.72
N GLU A 113 7.92 -12.33 28.17
CA GLU A 113 7.58 -13.53 28.92
C GLU A 113 8.76 -13.97 29.80
N GLN A 114 9.95 -14.13 29.22
CA GLN A 114 11.16 -14.47 29.98
C GLN A 114 11.47 -13.47 31.10
N LYS A 115 11.26 -12.18 30.84
CA LYS A 115 11.45 -11.12 31.83
C LYS A 115 10.43 -11.20 32.96
N PHE A 116 9.18 -11.55 32.66
CA PHE A 116 8.15 -11.75 33.67
C PHE A 116 8.43 -12.99 34.52
N ASP A 117 8.78 -14.12 33.90
CA ASP A 117 9.15 -15.35 34.60
C ASP A 117 10.31 -15.10 35.56
N SER A 118 11.39 -14.49 35.07
CA SER A 118 12.56 -14.13 35.90
C SER A 118 12.19 -13.22 37.09
N ARG A 119 11.18 -12.35 36.92
CA ARG A 119 10.73 -11.45 37.98
C ARG A 119 9.82 -12.17 38.97
N ILE A 120 9.03 -13.15 38.54
CA ILE A 120 8.24 -14.02 39.41
C ILE A 120 9.17 -14.87 40.26
N ASP A 121 10.14 -15.55 39.66
CA ASP A 121 11.14 -16.36 40.38
C ASP A 121 11.87 -15.54 41.46
N ALA A 122 12.27 -14.31 41.12
CA ALA A 122 12.93 -13.41 42.05
C ALA A 122 12.01 -12.97 43.21
N LEU A 123 10.70 -12.81 42.96
CA LEU A 123 9.73 -12.49 44.00
C LEU A 123 9.46 -13.70 44.90
N GLU A 124 9.34 -14.90 44.34
CA GLU A 124 9.19 -16.15 45.11
C GLU A 124 10.36 -16.33 46.07
N GLN A 125 11.60 -16.22 45.58
CA GLN A 125 12.80 -16.30 46.43
C GLN A 125 12.82 -15.24 47.54
N GLN A 126 12.36 -14.02 47.25
CA GLN A 126 12.25 -12.97 48.28
C GLN A 126 11.19 -13.29 49.32
N PHE A 127 10.07 -13.89 48.92
CA PHE A 127 9.03 -14.31 49.85
C PHE A 127 9.48 -15.46 50.72
N ASP A 128 10.11 -16.49 50.16
CA ASP A 128 10.67 -17.62 50.90
C ASP A 128 11.68 -17.13 51.95
N ALA A 129 12.65 -16.30 51.56
CA ALA A 129 13.63 -15.75 52.48
C ALA A 129 13.00 -14.92 53.61
N ARG A 130 11.90 -14.19 53.33
CA ARG A 130 11.15 -13.45 54.36
C ARG A 130 10.39 -14.38 55.29
N PHE A 131 9.83 -15.47 54.76
CA PHE A 131 9.11 -16.46 55.54
C PHE A 131 10.07 -17.19 56.49
N ASP A 132 11.19 -17.70 55.98
CA ASP A 132 12.25 -18.34 56.77
C ASP A 132 12.75 -17.42 57.89
N HIS A 133 12.99 -16.15 57.57
CA HIS A 133 13.39 -15.17 58.58
C HIS A 133 12.32 -14.96 59.66
N SER A 134 11.04 -14.97 59.28
CA SER A 134 9.94 -14.85 60.24
C SER A 134 9.83 -16.08 61.12
N GLU A 135 9.95 -17.29 60.55
CA GLU A 135 9.93 -18.56 61.27
C GLU A 135 11.03 -18.61 62.33
N GLN A 136 12.28 -18.30 61.95
CA GLN A 136 13.41 -18.21 62.87
C GLN A 136 13.15 -17.24 64.02
N LYS A 137 12.51 -16.10 63.74
CA LYS A 137 12.16 -15.11 64.77
C LYS A 137 11.06 -15.61 65.72
N PHE A 138 10.11 -16.41 65.22
CA PHE A 138 9.10 -17.06 66.04
C PHE A 138 9.72 -18.14 66.93
N ASP A 139 10.56 -19.02 66.38
CA ASP A 139 11.26 -20.06 67.13
C ASP A 139 12.11 -19.47 68.26
N ALA A 140 12.89 -18.42 67.96
CA ALA A 140 13.69 -17.72 68.96
C ALA A 140 12.83 -17.06 70.06
N ARG A 141 11.58 -16.67 69.75
CA ARG A 141 10.64 -16.15 70.75
C ARG A 141 10.05 -17.26 71.60
N LEU A 142 9.72 -18.41 71.02
CA LEU A 142 9.22 -19.57 71.73
C LEU A 142 10.28 -20.12 72.70
N GLU A 143 11.52 -20.29 72.24
CA GLU A 143 12.63 -20.75 73.09
C GLU A 143 12.83 -19.81 74.30
N ARG A 144 12.76 -18.49 74.10
CA ARG A 144 12.83 -17.51 75.19
C ARG A 144 11.67 -17.64 76.18
N LEU A 145 10.46 -17.95 75.70
CA LEU A 145 9.30 -18.17 76.57
C LEU A 145 9.46 -19.46 77.38
N ASP A 146 9.92 -20.54 76.76
CA ASP A 146 10.15 -21.82 77.44
C ASP A 146 11.23 -21.70 78.52
N LEU A 147 12.32 -20.98 78.24
CA LEU A 147 13.36 -20.69 79.24
C LEU A 147 12.81 -19.88 80.42
N ARG A 148 11.97 -18.87 80.15
CA ARG A 148 11.34 -18.06 81.20
C ARG A 148 10.39 -18.90 82.05
N HIS A 149 9.47 -19.63 81.42
CA HIS A 149 8.53 -20.49 82.14
C HIS A 149 9.25 -21.58 82.94
N GLY A 150 10.33 -22.15 82.39
CA GLY A 150 11.17 -23.11 83.11
C GLY A 150 11.84 -22.51 84.35
N ALA A 151 12.33 -21.27 84.25
CA ALA A 151 12.89 -20.55 85.40
C ALA A 151 11.83 -20.21 86.44
N ASP A 152 10.68 -19.69 86.01
CA ASP A 152 9.55 -19.36 86.89
C ASP A 152 9.05 -20.61 87.63
N MET A 153 8.92 -21.74 86.94
CA MET A 153 8.54 -23.00 87.57
C MET A 153 9.58 -23.49 88.57
N LYS A 154 10.88 -23.41 88.28
CA LYS A 154 11.92 -23.74 89.26
C LYS A 154 11.82 -22.87 90.51
N HIS A 155 11.55 -21.57 90.35
CA HIS A 155 11.29 -20.67 91.48
C HIS A 155 10.07 -21.10 92.29
N VAL A 156 8.95 -21.45 91.64
CA VAL A 156 7.76 -21.97 92.32
C VAL A 156 8.05 -23.27 93.07
N TYR A 157 8.73 -24.24 92.46
CA TYR A 157 9.12 -25.49 93.12
C TYR A 157 9.99 -25.24 94.35
N TRP A 158 10.94 -24.31 94.25
CA TRP A 158 11.79 -23.92 95.38
C TRP A 158 10.97 -23.29 96.52
N MET A 159 10.07 -22.35 96.23
CA MET A 159 9.18 -21.74 97.22
C MET A 159 8.22 -22.75 97.88
N MET A 160 7.66 -23.67 97.11
CA MET A 160 6.78 -24.70 97.65
C MET A 160 7.54 -25.66 98.57
N SER A 161 8.77 -26.04 98.19
CA SER A 161 9.62 -26.90 99.01
C SER A 161 9.97 -26.25 100.35
N THR A 162 10.34 -24.95 100.33
CA THR A 162 10.62 -24.21 101.57
C THR A 162 9.37 -24.03 102.43
N LEU A 163 8.21 -23.77 101.83
CA LEU A 163 6.93 -23.68 102.54
C LEU A 163 6.51 -25.00 103.19
N ILE A 164 6.68 -26.13 102.50
CA ILE A 164 6.40 -27.47 103.05
C ILE A 164 7.31 -27.77 104.25
N LEU A 165 8.62 -27.51 104.11
CA LEU A 165 9.59 -27.71 105.19
C LEU A 165 9.26 -26.86 106.42
N LEU A 166 8.89 -25.58 106.21
CA LEU A 166 8.48 -24.68 107.29
C LEU A 166 7.24 -25.22 108.02
N ASN A 167 6.20 -25.63 107.28
CA ASN A 167 4.98 -26.20 107.85
C ASN A 167 5.24 -27.48 108.65
N LEU A 168 6.07 -28.40 108.12
CA LEU A 168 6.46 -29.64 108.82
C LEU A 168 7.22 -29.35 110.13
N GLY A 169 8.12 -28.36 110.12
CA GLY A 169 8.86 -27.95 111.31
C GLY A 169 7.95 -27.39 112.41
N ILE A 170 6.97 -26.56 112.04
CA ILE A 170 5.96 -26.04 112.97
C ILE A 170 5.14 -27.19 113.56
N LEU A 171 4.70 -28.14 112.73
CA LEU A 171 3.88 -29.28 113.16
C LEU A 171 4.64 -30.21 114.14
N SER A 172 5.92 -30.48 113.86
CA SER A 172 6.79 -31.27 114.74
C SER A 172 6.96 -30.61 116.11
N LYS A 173 7.13 -29.29 116.14
CA LYS A 173 7.23 -28.51 117.38
C LYS A 173 5.93 -28.53 118.19
N LEU A 174 4.77 -28.48 117.52
CA LEU A 174 3.45 -28.60 118.18
C LEU A 174 3.20 -29.99 118.78
N MET A 175 3.70 -31.07 118.16
CA MET A 175 3.52 -32.45 118.65
C MET A 175 4.44 -32.83 119.83
N LEU A 176 5.50 -32.07 120.07
CA LEU A 176 6.47 -32.28 121.16
C LEU A 176 6.13 -31.50 122.45
N GLN A 177 5.06 -30.71 122.45
CA GLN A 177 4.51 -30.00 123.62
C GLN A 177 3.30 -30.73 124.19
#